data_AF-A0A3A8KY18-F1
#
_entry.id   AF-A0A3A8KY18-F1
#
_cell.length_a   1.000
_cell.length_b   1.000
_cell.length_c   1.000
_cell.angle_alpha   90.00
_cell.angle_beta   90.00
_cell.angle_gamma   90.00
#
_symmetry.space_group_name_H-M   'P 1'
#
loop_
_entity.id
_entity.type
_entity.pdbx_description
1 polymer ?
#
loop_
_entity_poly.entity_id
_entity_poly.type
_entity_poly.pdbx_seq_one_letter_code
_entity_poly.pdbx_strand_id
1 'polypeptide(L)'
;MNLASDYRGLPKGANLMFRNVNISGVLIVASGTMIRATGDITIAPNASIVVNAESQIQTINPSQKGIAMSASFGSQGGKGQPLGRTATLSRADLAGGGSGYRSTTNSNISGGDGGPRLILAAKGNIVIRGSIDAAGRHGLNTSSQNNSPTPVAGGGGGGGGVVSLVSRGTLTVDADGKILANGGNGANGWAGTTPVAGQLFGGGGGGGGGIIQLLSANPPVIANTALLSVAGGTAGLAAVSGTPTTLVQVGGGGGASGGEGGDGTASTAASGAAKDGSTGDYSITVTPQPEWLFN
;
A
#
# COMPACT_ATOMS: atom_id res chain seq x y z
N MET A 1 -19.35 4.41 -22.21
CA MET A 1 -18.09 3.97 -22.85
C MET A 1 -17.60 2.76 -22.08
N ASN A 2 -17.32 1.64 -22.76
CA ASN A 2 -16.76 0.43 -22.15
C ASN A 2 -15.24 0.65 -22.07
N LEU A 3 -14.68 0.77 -20.86
CA LEU A 3 -13.25 1.07 -20.69
C LEU A 3 -12.45 -0.25 -20.75
N ALA A 4 -11.98 -0.62 -21.94
CA ALA A 4 -11.12 -1.78 -22.18
C ALA A 4 -9.67 -1.41 -22.53
N SER A 5 -9.21 -0.18 -22.22
CA SER A 5 -7.86 0.30 -22.54
C SER A 5 -7.01 0.52 -21.29
N ASP A 6 -5.76 0.07 -21.37
CA ASP A 6 -4.72 0.21 -20.36
C ASP A 6 -4.29 1.69 -20.23
N TYR A 7 -4.52 2.33 -19.08
CA TYR A 7 -4.17 3.73 -18.83
C TYR A 7 -2.81 3.90 -18.12
N ARG A 8 -1.94 2.88 -18.17
CA ARG A 8 -0.56 2.96 -17.64
C ARG A 8 0.27 4.14 -18.15
N GLY A 9 -0.06 4.70 -19.32
CA GLY A 9 0.63 5.84 -19.93
C GLY A 9 0.14 7.23 -19.48
N LEU A 10 -0.86 7.33 -18.60
CA LEU A 10 -1.33 8.62 -18.11
C LEU A 10 -0.28 9.29 -17.21
N PRO A 11 -0.13 10.63 -17.30
CA PRO A 11 0.65 11.39 -16.32
C PRO A 11 0.13 11.15 -14.89
N LYS A 12 1.05 11.13 -13.92
CA LYS A 12 0.69 11.07 -12.50
C LYS A 12 -0.29 12.20 -12.16
N GLY A 13 -1.34 11.89 -11.41
CA GLY A 13 -2.36 12.89 -11.07
C GLY A 13 -3.35 13.20 -12.19
N ALA A 14 -3.45 12.37 -13.23
CA ALA A 14 -4.39 12.58 -14.32
C ALA A 14 -5.83 12.74 -13.79
N ASN A 15 -6.51 13.78 -14.28
CA ASN A 15 -7.91 14.06 -13.97
C ASN A 15 -8.77 13.75 -15.19
N LEU A 16 -9.51 12.65 -15.11
CA LEU A 16 -10.35 12.18 -16.20
C LEU A 16 -11.81 12.51 -15.90
N MET A 17 -12.53 13.09 -16.86
CA MET A 17 -13.94 13.47 -16.68
C MET A 17 -14.84 12.76 -17.70
N PHE A 18 -15.89 12.13 -17.19
CA PHE A 18 -16.83 11.34 -17.99
C PHE A 18 -18.28 11.70 -17.64
N ARG A 19 -19.20 11.29 -18.53
CA ARG A 19 -20.63 11.31 -18.20
C ARG A 19 -21.02 10.15 -17.28
N ASN A 20 -20.66 8.93 -17.67
CA ASN A 20 -20.83 7.72 -16.86
C ASN A 20 -19.58 6.84 -17.05
N VAL A 21 -19.21 6.10 -16.02
CA VAL A 21 -18.07 5.16 -16.03
C VAL A 21 -18.59 3.77 -15.72
N ASN A 22 -18.34 2.82 -16.62
CA ASN A 22 -18.59 1.40 -16.40
C ASN A 22 -17.30 0.62 -16.65
N ILE A 23 -16.81 -0.04 -15.61
CA ILE A 23 -15.60 -0.84 -15.62
C ILE A 23 -16.02 -2.30 -15.56
N SER A 24 -15.86 -3.00 -16.68
CA SER A 24 -16.32 -4.37 -16.89
C SER A 24 -15.19 -5.41 -16.99
N GLY A 25 -13.93 -4.95 -16.88
CA GLY A 25 -12.73 -5.78 -16.89
C GLY A 25 -11.64 -5.18 -16.00
N VAL A 26 -10.37 -5.41 -16.34
CA VAL A 26 -9.24 -4.85 -15.59
C VAL A 26 -8.90 -3.45 -16.12
N LEU A 27 -9.06 -2.45 -15.26
CA LEU A 27 -8.62 -1.08 -15.49
C LEU A 27 -7.33 -0.83 -14.70
N ILE A 28 -6.22 -0.50 -15.38
CA ILE A 28 -4.96 -0.16 -14.73
C ILE A 28 -4.73 1.34 -14.84
N VAL A 29 -4.48 2.00 -13.70
CA VAL A 29 -4.28 3.45 -13.62
C VAL A 29 -3.01 3.81 -12.85
N ALA A 30 -2.46 4.99 -13.12
CA ALA A 30 -1.31 5.51 -12.37
C ALA A 30 -1.72 6.01 -10.97
N SER A 31 -0.76 6.05 -10.02
CA SER A 31 -1.00 6.70 -8.72
C SER A 31 -1.41 8.16 -8.87
N GLY A 32 -2.34 8.60 -8.03
CA GLY A 32 -2.92 9.94 -8.04
C GLY A 32 -4.02 10.14 -9.07
N THR A 33 -4.38 9.12 -9.86
CA THR A 33 -5.46 9.25 -10.85
C THR A 33 -6.78 9.61 -10.17
N MET A 34 -7.46 10.60 -10.75
CA MET A 34 -8.81 10.97 -10.40
C MET A 34 -9.75 10.64 -11.57
N ILE A 35 -10.79 9.86 -11.30
CA ILE A 35 -11.85 9.54 -12.26
C ILE A 35 -13.12 10.25 -11.79
N ARG A 36 -13.58 11.22 -12.58
CA ARG A 36 -14.79 12.01 -12.33
C ARG A 36 -15.91 11.57 -13.27
N ALA A 37 -17.12 11.45 -12.75
CA ALA A 37 -18.33 11.22 -13.52
C ALA A 37 -19.42 12.25 -13.15
N THR A 38 -20.08 12.82 -14.15
CA THR A 38 -21.28 13.66 -13.91
C THR A 38 -22.53 12.81 -13.63
N GLY A 39 -22.50 11.53 -13.94
CA GLY A 39 -23.47 10.50 -13.58
C GLY A 39 -22.77 9.43 -12.73
N ASP A 40 -22.98 8.16 -13.06
CA ASP A 40 -22.59 7.04 -12.20
C ASP A 40 -21.18 6.50 -12.50
N ILE A 41 -20.56 5.91 -11.48
CA ILE A 41 -19.39 5.05 -11.59
C ILE A 41 -19.77 3.65 -11.13
N THR A 42 -19.64 2.65 -11.99
CA THR A 42 -19.87 1.24 -11.64
C THR A 42 -18.65 0.41 -11.95
N ILE A 43 -18.21 -0.39 -10.98
CA ILE A 43 -17.28 -1.50 -11.17
C ILE A 43 -18.12 -2.78 -11.18
N ALA A 44 -18.15 -3.46 -12.32
CA ALA A 44 -18.95 -4.67 -12.51
C ALA A 44 -18.40 -5.86 -11.70
N PRO A 45 -19.20 -6.93 -11.51
CA PRO A 45 -18.68 -8.18 -10.94
C PRO A 45 -17.47 -8.69 -11.71
N ASN A 46 -16.46 -9.22 -11.01
CA ASN A 46 -15.19 -9.70 -11.57
C ASN A 46 -14.33 -8.64 -12.30
N ALA A 47 -14.75 -7.38 -12.32
CA ALA A 47 -13.93 -6.28 -12.81
C ALA A 47 -13.00 -5.77 -11.71
N SER A 48 -11.88 -5.13 -12.08
CA SER A 48 -10.94 -4.61 -11.09
C SER A 48 -10.30 -3.32 -11.53
N ILE A 49 -10.13 -2.36 -10.62
CA ILE A 49 -9.19 -1.27 -10.79
C ILE A 49 -7.90 -1.65 -10.08
N VAL A 50 -6.81 -1.76 -10.83
CA VAL A 50 -5.46 -1.94 -10.26
C VAL A 50 -4.72 -0.63 -10.37
N VAL A 51 -4.37 -0.06 -9.24
CA VAL A 51 -3.67 1.21 -9.18
C VAL A 51 -2.18 0.91 -9.09
N ASN A 52 -1.39 1.42 -10.03
CA ASN A 52 0.03 1.14 -10.06
C ASN A 52 0.76 1.97 -9.00
N ALA A 53 1.36 1.29 -8.01
CA ALA A 53 2.26 1.88 -7.04
C ALA A 53 3.46 2.55 -7.75
N GLU A 54 3.93 3.66 -7.18
CA GLU A 54 5.14 4.33 -7.67
C GLU A 54 6.32 3.36 -7.55
N SER A 55 6.97 3.03 -8.66
CA SER A 55 8.19 2.22 -8.60
C SER A 55 9.33 3.11 -8.11
N GLN A 56 9.92 2.75 -6.97
CA GLN A 56 11.13 3.39 -6.48
C GLN A 56 12.34 2.49 -6.68
N ILE A 57 13.40 3.08 -7.22
CA ILE A 57 14.74 2.50 -7.20
C ILE A 57 15.47 3.07 -5.99
N GLN A 58 15.46 2.34 -4.87
CA GLN A 58 16.05 2.81 -3.62
C GLN A 58 17.59 2.80 -3.59
N THR A 59 18.25 2.13 -4.54
CA THR A 59 19.72 2.23 -4.68
C THR A 59 20.20 3.64 -5.02
N ILE A 60 19.28 4.52 -5.45
CA ILE A 60 19.56 5.90 -5.86
C ILE A 60 18.82 6.91 -4.97
N ASN A 61 17.72 6.52 -4.33
CA ASN A 61 16.85 7.43 -3.56
C ASN A 61 16.50 6.86 -2.18
N PRO A 62 16.45 7.69 -1.12
CA PRO A 62 16.00 7.26 0.20
C PRO A 62 14.53 6.83 0.18
N SER A 63 14.11 6.07 1.20
CA SER A 63 12.70 5.72 1.42
C SER A 63 11.81 6.97 1.39
N GLN A 64 10.71 6.90 0.65
CA GLN A 64 9.70 7.95 0.64
C GLN A 64 8.69 7.76 1.78
N LYS A 65 8.24 8.87 2.34
CA LYS A 65 7.18 8.87 3.37
C LYS A 65 5.77 8.77 2.79
N GLY A 66 5.54 9.13 1.53
CA GLY A 66 4.17 9.25 0.99
C GLY A 66 3.34 10.22 1.85
N ILE A 67 2.13 9.81 2.22
CA ILE A 67 1.29 10.55 3.17
C ILE A 67 1.68 10.32 4.64
N ALA A 68 2.64 9.46 4.96
CA ALA A 68 3.00 9.13 6.33
C ALA A 68 3.71 10.31 7.05
N MET A 69 3.74 10.28 8.39
CA MET A 69 4.45 11.29 9.20
C MET A 69 5.97 11.19 9.03
N SER A 70 6.51 9.98 8.88
CA SER A 70 7.92 9.74 8.59
C SER A 70 8.11 8.59 7.62
N ALA A 71 9.21 8.64 6.85
CA ALA A 71 9.66 7.49 6.07
C ALA A 71 10.26 6.43 7.01
N SER A 72 10.32 5.19 6.51
CA SER A 72 11.15 4.13 7.10
C SER A 72 12.63 4.49 6.96
N PHE A 73 13.46 4.01 7.87
CA PHE A 73 14.91 4.17 7.78
C PHE A 73 15.61 3.05 8.53
N GLY A 74 16.63 2.43 7.94
CA GLY A 74 17.34 1.32 8.57
C GLY A 74 16.37 0.22 8.97
N SER A 75 16.39 -0.17 10.25
CA SER A 75 15.45 -1.13 10.83
C SER A 75 14.16 -0.49 11.36
N GLN A 76 14.07 0.84 11.45
CA GLN A 76 12.90 1.51 11.99
C GLN A 76 11.79 1.60 10.94
N GLY A 77 10.59 1.15 11.31
CA GLY A 77 9.38 1.35 10.51
C GLY A 77 8.99 2.83 10.38
N GLY A 78 8.32 3.18 9.28
CA GLY A 78 7.76 4.53 9.11
C GLY A 78 6.64 4.82 10.12
N LYS A 79 6.36 6.10 10.36
CA LYS A 79 5.26 6.56 11.23
C LYS A 79 4.03 6.93 10.40
N GLY A 80 2.90 6.27 10.67
CA GLY A 80 1.64 6.44 9.95
C GLY A 80 0.94 7.74 10.33
N GLN A 81 -0.19 8.03 9.67
CA GLN A 81 -1.03 9.17 10.05
C GLN A 81 -1.84 8.84 11.31
N PRO A 82 -1.98 9.78 12.26
CA PRO A 82 -2.81 9.55 13.42
C PRO A 82 -4.28 9.41 13.02
N LEU A 83 -5.01 8.57 13.76
CA LEU A 83 -6.44 8.33 13.57
C LEU A 83 -7.21 9.67 13.51
N GLY A 84 -8.11 9.81 12.54
CA GLY A 84 -8.91 11.02 12.33
C GLY A 84 -8.27 12.09 11.43
N ARG A 85 -6.94 12.14 11.30
CA ARG A 85 -6.30 12.98 10.25
C ARG A 85 -6.49 12.38 8.86
N THR A 86 -6.78 11.09 8.81
CA THR A 86 -7.16 10.29 7.65
C THR A 86 -8.36 10.87 6.90
N ALA A 87 -9.28 11.57 7.56
CA ALA A 87 -10.43 12.25 6.92
C ALA A 87 -10.07 13.58 6.22
N THR A 88 -8.89 14.14 6.49
CA THR A 88 -8.47 15.46 5.97
C THR A 88 -7.55 15.38 4.75
N LEU A 89 -7.27 14.17 4.25
CA LEU A 89 -6.36 13.97 3.12
C LEU A 89 -6.91 14.63 1.85
N SER A 90 -6.31 15.76 1.49
CA SER A 90 -6.69 16.54 0.32
C SER A 90 -6.19 15.88 -0.96
N ARG A 91 -6.75 16.26 -2.11
CA ARG A 91 -6.32 15.81 -3.44
C ARG A 91 -4.87 16.11 -3.83
N ALA A 92 -4.14 16.92 -3.04
CA ALA A 92 -2.80 17.38 -3.37
C ALA A 92 -1.73 16.29 -3.25
N ASP A 93 -1.92 15.28 -2.40
CA ASP A 93 -0.94 14.20 -2.25
C ASP A 93 -1.10 13.19 -3.39
N LEU A 94 -0.15 13.18 -4.32
CA LEU A 94 -0.17 12.27 -5.49
C LEU A 94 0.36 10.86 -5.17
N ALA A 95 0.99 10.69 -4.01
CA ALA A 95 1.45 9.40 -3.47
C ALA A 95 0.51 8.95 -2.34
N GLY A 96 0.32 7.64 -2.20
CA GLY A 96 -0.38 7.05 -1.06
C GLY A 96 0.61 6.72 0.05
N GLY A 97 0.89 5.44 0.27
CA GLY A 97 1.80 4.98 1.31
C GLY A 97 3.27 5.30 1.05
N GLY A 98 4.06 5.28 2.12
CA GLY A 98 5.51 5.34 2.08
C GLY A 98 6.14 3.99 1.73
N SER A 99 7.38 4.01 1.25
CA SER A 99 8.13 2.81 0.89
C SER A 99 8.80 2.17 2.12
N GLY A 100 8.93 0.85 2.11
CA GLY A 100 9.81 0.12 3.04
C GLY A 100 11.29 0.39 2.74
N TYR A 101 12.13 0.32 3.77
CA TYR A 101 13.58 0.51 3.65
C TYR A 101 14.21 -0.74 3.03
N ARG A 102 15.13 -0.51 2.08
CA ARG A 102 15.95 -1.53 1.46
C ARG A 102 17.42 -1.21 1.71
N SER A 103 18.22 -2.23 1.98
CA SER A 103 19.67 -2.06 2.00
C SER A 103 20.15 -1.71 0.58
N THR A 104 20.78 -0.53 0.43
CA THR A 104 21.11 0.05 -0.88
C THR A 104 22.30 -0.61 -1.58
N THR A 105 22.95 -1.57 -0.92
CA THR A 105 24.15 -2.22 -1.42
C THR A 105 23.88 -3.54 -2.17
N ASN A 106 22.61 -3.97 -2.29
CA ASN A 106 22.29 -5.27 -2.89
C ASN A 106 21.13 -5.21 -3.90
N SER A 107 21.41 -5.60 -5.15
CA SER A 107 20.44 -5.63 -6.26
C SER A 107 19.38 -6.74 -6.13
N ASN A 108 19.56 -7.72 -5.25
CA ASN A 108 18.60 -8.80 -5.04
C ASN A 108 17.42 -8.38 -4.16
N ILE A 109 17.49 -7.20 -3.54
CA ILE A 109 16.41 -6.61 -2.76
C ILE A 109 15.61 -5.64 -3.63
N SER A 110 14.32 -5.93 -3.81
CA SER A 110 13.39 -5.11 -4.60
C SER A 110 11.99 -5.09 -3.98
N GLY A 111 11.02 -4.44 -4.61
CA GLY A 111 9.65 -4.32 -4.07
C GLY A 111 9.60 -3.51 -2.77
N GLY A 112 8.49 -3.45 -2.04
CA GLY A 112 8.39 -2.56 -0.87
C GLY A 112 8.05 -1.11 -1.24
N ASP A 113 7.61 -0.89 -2.48
CA ASP A 113 7.10 0.39 -2.93
C ASP A 113 5.80 0.74 -2.19
N GLY A 114 5.68 2.02 -1.82
CA GLY A 114 4.49 2.52 -1.15
C GLY A 114 3.24 2.44 -2.02
N GLY A 115 2.10 2.21 -1.38
CA GLY A 115 0.81 2.05 -2.03
C GLY A 115 0.38 3.33 -2.75
N PRO A 116 -0.37 3.20 -3.85
CA PRO A 116 -0.75 4.33 -4.67
C PRO A 116 -1.94 5.11 -4.11
N ARG A 117 -2.31 6.20 -4.80
CA ARG A 117 -3.56 6.92 -4.55
C ARG A 117 -4.56 6.78 -5.69
N LEU A 118 -5.86 6.66 -5.38
CA LEU A 118 -6.97 6.72 -6.32
C LEU A 118 -8.11 7.59 -5.78
N ILE A 119 -8.71 8.40 -6.65
CA ILE A 119 -9.94 9.15 -6.33
C ILE A 119 -11.01 8.82 -7.35
N LEU A 120 -12.17 8.33 -6.91
CA LEU A 120 -13.37 8.18 -7.72
C LEU A 120 -14.42 9.20 -7.25
N ALA A 121 -14.87 10.07 -8.15
CA ALA A 121 -15.82 11.13 -7.83
C ALA A 121 -17.02 11.12 -8.77
N ALA A 122 -18.22 10.85 -8.26
CA ALA A 122 -19.45 10.79 -9.02
C ALA A 122 -20.47 11.83 -8.53
N LYS A 123 -21.12 12.54 -9.46
CA LYS A 123 -22.36 13.27 -9.15
C LYS A 123 -23.59 12.35 -9.09
N GLY A 124 -23.50 11.17 -9.70
CA GLY A 124 -24.45 10.08 -9.53
C GLY A 124 -23.99 9.12 -8.43
N ASN A 125 -24.27 7.84 -8.61
CA ASN A 125 -23.94 6.76 -7.68
C ASN A 125 -22.53 6.21 -7.92
N ILE A 126 -21.90 5.69 -6.86
CA ILE A 126 -20.72 4.82 -6.96
C ILE A 126 -21.13 3.42 -6.51
N VAL A 127 -20.97 2.42 -7.38
CA VAL A 127 -21.31 1.03 -7.08
C VAL A 127 -20.11 0.13 -7.35
N ILE A 128 -19.65 -0.56 -6.31
CA ILE A 128 -18.48 -1.45 -6.34
C ILE A 128 -18.97 -2.89 -6.22
N ARG A 129 -18.94 -3.64 -7.33
CA ARG A 129 -19.23 -5.10 -7.37
C ARG A 129 -18.00 -5.95 -7.67
N GLY A 130 -16.93 -5.31 -8.11
CA GLY A 130 -15.61 -5.89 -8.33
C GLY A 130 -14.60 -5.37 -7.32
N SER A 131 -13.32 -5.29 -7.68
CA SER A 131 -12.27 -4.87 -6.76
C SER A 131 -11.60 -3.54 -7.11
N ILE A 132 -11.08 -2.87 -6.09
CA ILE A 132 -10.06 -1.83 -6.20
C ILE A 132 -8.83 -2.32 -5.46
N ASP A 133 -7.69 -2.43 -6.15
CA ASP A 133 -6.40 -2.78 -5.57
C ASP A 133 -5.47 -1.57 -5.57
N ALA A 134 -5.21 -1.06 -4.37
CA ALA A 134 -4.28 0.00 -4.04
C ALA A 134 -3.34 -0.42 -2.90
N ALA A 135 -2.94 -1.71 -2.85
CA ALA A 135 -2.02 -2.20 -1.83
C ALA A 135 -0.57 -1.70 -2.04
N GLY A 136 0.19 -1.64 -0.95
CA GLY A 136 1.64 -1.47 -0.97
C GLY A 136 2.33 -2.72 -1.50
N ARG A 137 3.45 -2.57 -2.20
CA ARG A 137 4.20 -3.73 -2.72
C ARG A 137 4.95 -4.43 -1.59
N HIS A 138 5.06 -5.76 -1.70
CA HIS A 138 5.86 -6.57 -0.78
C HIS A 138 7.35 -6.29 -0.99
N GLY A 139 8.13 -6.32 0.09
CA GLY A 139 9.57 -6.44 0.01
C GLY A 139 9.92 -7.82 -0.55
N LEU A 140 10.86 -7.86 -1.48
CA LEU A 140 11.33 -9.08 -2.13
C LEU A 140 12.82 -9.24 -1.89
N ASN A 141 13.22 -10.45 -1.49
CA ASN A 141 14.60 -10.88 -1.46
C ASN A 141 14.75 -12.07 -2.40
N THR A 142 15.38 -11.84 -3.56
CA THR A 142 15.55 -12.85 -4.61
C THR A 142 16.78 -13.74 -4.41
N SER A 143 17.51 -13.54 -3.31
CA SER A 143 18.79 -14.21 -3.05
C SER A 143 18.66 -15.74 -2.86
N SER A 144 17.52 -16.22 -2.39
CA SER A 144 17.26 -17.66 -2.29
C SER A 144 16.92 -18.28 -3.64
N GLN A 145 16.24 -17.54 -4.52
CA GLN A 145 15.81 -18.01 -5.84
C GLN A 145 16.97 -18.05 -6.84
N ASN A 146 17.89 -17.10 -6.74
CA ASN A 146 19.10 -17.06 -7.57
C ASN A 146 20.28 -17.83 -6.94
N ASN A 147 20.06 -18.51 -5.81
CA ASN A 147 21.08 -19.23 -5.06
C ASN A 147 22.35 -18.39 -4.79
N SER A 148 22.15 -17.12 -4.44
CA SER A 148 23.24 -16.16 -4.21
C SER A 148 24.14 -16.64 -3.06
N PRO A 149 25.47 -16.69 -3.27
CA PRO A 149 26.40 -17.07 -2.20
C PRO A 149 26.47 -15.98 -1.13
N THR A 150 26.19 -14.73 -1.50
CA THR A 150 26.24 -13.58 -0.61
C THR A 150 25.00 -13.54 0.28
N PRO A 151 25.15 -13.56 1.62
CA PRO A 151 24.06 -13.34 2.55
C PRO A 151 23.48 -11.92 2.44
N VAL A 152 22.18 -11.78 2.68
CA VAL A 152 21.47 -10.50 2.53
C VAL A 152 20.31 -10.41 3.52
N ALA A 153 20.20 -9.31 4.25
CA ALA A 153 19.00 -8.99 5.02
C ALA A 153 17.79 -8.69 4.12
N GLY A 154 16.59 -8.96 4.64
CA GLY A 154 15.33 -8.68 3.95
C GLY A 154 14.98 -7.19 3.94
N GLY A 155 14.41 -6.71 2.83
CA GLY A 155 13.84 -5.36 2.72
C GLY A 155 12.44 -5.25 3.34
N GLY A 156 12.06 -4.06 3.79
CA GLY A 156 10.74 -3.78 4.36
C GLY A 156 9.63 -3.75 3.29
N GLY A 157 8.41 -4.06 3.71
CA GLY A 157 7.22 -3.93 2.87
C GLY A 157 6.75 -2.47 2.72
N GLY A 158 6.05 -2.15 1.64
CA GLY A 158 5.52 -0.80 1.40
C GLY A 158 4.23 -0.54 2.16
N GLY A 159 3.99 0.69 2.60
CA GLY A 159 2.73 1.08 3.25
C GLY A 159 1.55 1.00 2.28
N GLY A 160 0.33 0.81 2.77
CA GLY A 160 -0.87 0.72 1.94
C GLY A 160 -1.26 2.04 1.27
N GLY A 161 -2.07 1.96 0.20
CA GLY A 161 -2.49 3.11 -0.58
C GLY A 161 -3.61 3.94 0.05
N VAL A 162 -4.07 4.94 -0.70
CA VAL A 162 -5.18 5.81 -0.32
C VAL A 162 -6.26 5.73 -1.39
N VAL A 163 -7.47 5.31 -1.02
CA VAL A 163 -8.62 5.28 -1.92
C VAL A 163 -9.69 6.23 -1.40
N SER A 164 -10.03 7.25 -2.18
CA SER A 164 -11.10 8.19 -1.85
C SER A 164 -12.28 7.99 -2.81
N LEU A 165 -13.44 7.63 -2.27
CA LEU A 165 -14.69 7.52 -3.01
C LEU A 165 -15.61 8.68 -2.62
N VAL A 166 -16.12 9.39 -3.62
CA VAL A 166 -16.86 10.64 -3.43
C VAL A 166 -18.13 10.59 -4.27
N SER A 167 -19.30 10.56 -3.65
CA SER A 167 -20.58 10.40 -4.36
C SER A 167 -21.63 11.42 -3.92
N ARG A 168 -22.31 12.10 -4.84
CA ARG A 168 -23.55 12.84 -4.48
C ARG A 168 -24.78 11.93 -4.42
N GLY A 169 -24.72 10.79 -5.12
CA GLY A 169 -25.76 9.78 -5.08
C GLY A 169 -25.56 8.84 -3.89
N THR A 170 -25.84 7.56 -4.10
CA THR A 170 -25.47 6.51 -3.15
C THR A 170 -24.02 6.07 -3.36
N LEU A 171 -23.42 5.51 -2.31
CA LEU A 171 -22.16 4.81 -2.38
C LEU A 171 -22.41 3.39 -1.87
N THR A 172 -22.24 2.40 -2.74
CA THR A 172 -22.49 1.00 -2.42
C THR A 172 -21.26 0.15 -2.68
N VAL A 173 -20.88 -0.65 -1.69
CA VAL A 173 -19.96 -1.78 -1.85
C VAL A 173 -20.79 -3.06 -1.66
N ASP A 174 -21.11 -3.71 -2.77
CA ASP A 174 -21.94 -4.93 -2.80
C ASP A 174 -21.17 -6.12 -2.20
N ALA A 175 -21.84 -7.26 -1.99
CA ALA A 175 -21.27 -8.44 -1.31
C ALA A 175 -19.97 -8.96 -1.94
N ASP A 176 -19.83 -8.84 -3.27
CA ASP A 176 -18.63 -9.24 -4.02
C ASP A 176 -17.62 -8.08 -4.20
N GLY A 177 -18.02 -6.86 -3.85
CA GLY A 177 -17.21 -5.66 -3.98
C GLY A 177 -16.08 -5.63 -2.96
N LYS A 178 -14.85 -5.25 -3.34
CA LYS A 178 -13.71 -5.15 -2.41
C LYS A 178 -12.85 -3.92 -2.67
N ILE A 179 -12.33 -3.31 -1.61
CA ILE A 179 -11.35 -2.23 -1.68
C ILE A 179 -10.16 -2.64 -0.83
N LEU A 180 -9.00 -2.77 -1.47
CA LEU A 180 -7.76 -3.24 -0.86
C LEU A 180 -6.77 -2.08 -0.83
N ALA A 181 -6.45 -1.63 0.37
CA ALA A 181 -5.41 -0.63 0.63
C ALA A 181 -4.45 -1.18 1.70
N ASN A 182 -4.06 -2.46 1.57
CA ASN A 182 -3.22 -3.14 2.55
C ASN A 182 -1.75 -2.74 2.44
N GLY A 183 -1.03 -2.85 3.55
CA GLY A 183 0.43 -2.81 3.55
C GLY A 183 1.02 -4.07 2.91
N GLY A 184 2.22 -3.94 2.36
CA GLY A 184 2.98 -5.05 1.80
C GLY A 184 3.78 -5.80 2.86
N ASN A 185 4.03 -7.08 2.66
CA ASN A 185 4.84 -7.89 3.58
C ASN A 185 6.33 -7.53 3.47
N GLY A 186 7.05 -7.70 4.58
CA GLY A 186 8.51 -7.64 4.59
C GLY A 186 9.15 -8.89 3.97
N ALA A 187 10.36 -8.74 3.43
CA ALA A 187 11.10 -9.85 2.87
C ALA A 187 11.83 -10.65 3.96
N ASN A 188 12.01 -11.94 3.75
CA ASN A 188 12.88 -12.74 4.59
C ASN A 188 14.36 -12.37 4.38
N GLY A 189 15.17 -12.56 5.41
CA GLY A 189 16.64 -12.58 5.28
C GLY A 189 17.12 -13.82 4.52
N TRP A 190 18.37 -13.81 4.10
CA TRP A 190 19.06 -14.92 3.44
C TRP A 190 20.47 -15.09 4.01
N ALA A 191 20.81 -16.31 4.43
CA ALA A 191 22.09 -16.61 5.07
C ALA A 191 23.21 -17.02 4.10
N GLY A 192 22.99 -16.93 2.79
CA GLY A 192 23.93 -17.43 1.78
C GLY A 192 23.87 -18.95 1.60
N THR A 193 24.57 -19.46 0.61
CA THR A 193 24.68 -20.91 0.33
C THR A 193 25.63 -21.64 1.30
N THR A 194 26.54 -20.90 1.93
CA THR A 194 27.48 -21.40 2.94
C THR A 194 27.33 -20.57 4.22
N PRO A 195 26.26 -20.81 4.99
CA PRO A 195 25.95 -20.00 6.16
C PRO A 195 26.96 -20.26 7.29
N VAL A 196 27.42 -19.18 7.92
CA VAL A 196 28.24 -19.26 9.14
C VAL A 196 27.33 -19.38 10.35
N ALA A 197 27.59 -20.34 11.23
CA ALA A 197 26.78 -20.57 12.42
C ALA A 197 26.73 -19.32 13.31
N GLY A 198 25.53 -19.00 13.81
CA GLY A 198 25.27 -17.88 14.71
C GLY A 198 25.21 -16.50 14.06
N GLN A 199 25.50 -16.38 12.76
CA GLN A 199 25.29 -15.15 12.00
C GLN A 199 23.82 -15.01 11.60
N LEU A 200 23.21 -13.91 12.03
CA LEU A 200 21.82 -13.56 11.73
C LEU A 200 21.75 -12.44 10.69
N PHE A 201 20.91 -12.67 9.68
CA PHE A 201 20.54 -11.72 8.64
C PHE A 201 19.06 -11.38 8.81
N GLY A 202 18.79 -10.12 9.14
CA GLY A 202 17.47 -9.68 9.58
C GLY A 202 16.37 -9.87 8.54
N GLY A 203 15.16 -10.20 9.01
CA GLY A 203 13.94 -10.10 8.22
C GLY A 203 13.42 -8.66 8.18
N GLY A 204 12.79 -8.28 7.07
CA GLY A 204 12.21 -6.95 6.88
C GLY A 204 10.89 -6.79 7.63
N GLY A 205 10.59 -5.57 8.07
CA GLY A 205 9.31 -5.22 8.70
C GLY A 205 8.17 -5.16 7.70
N GLY A 206 6.96 -5.46 8.16
CA GLY A 206 5.74 -5.33 7.37
C GLY A 206 5.33 -3.88 7.14
N GLY A 207 4.73 -3.55 6.00
CA GLY A 207 4.22 -2.22 5.71
C GLY A 207 2.93 -1.91 6.48
N GLY A 208 2.73 -0.67 6.92
CA GLY A 208 1.50 -0.25 7.58
C GLY A 208 0.31 -0.20 6.61
N GLY A 209 -0.90 -0.45 7.12
CA GLY A 209 -2.13 -0.39 6.33
C GLY A 209 -2.42 1.01 5.76
N GLY A 210 -3.20 1.05 4.69
CA GLY A 210 -3.57 2.27 3.97
C GLY A 210 -4.80 2.97 4.54
N ILE A 211 -5.43 3.81 3.70
CA ILE A 211 -6.61 4.58 4.08
C ILE A 211 -7.71 4.44 3.02
N ILE A 212 -8.93 4.19 3.47
CA ILE A 212 -10.12 4.24 2.61
C ILE A 212 -11.05 5.35 3.10
N GLN A 213 -11.32 6.34 2.25
CA GLN A 213 -12.24 7.43 2.55
C GLN A 213 -13.52 7.28 1.74
N LEU A 214 -14.66 7.28 2.42
CA LEU A 214 -15.99 7.19 1.83
C LEU A 214 -16.74 8.49 2.14
N LEU A 215 -16.86 9.36 1.14
CA LEU A 215 -17.55 10.64 1.24
C LEU A 215 -18.81 10.58 0.38
N SER A 216 -19.97 10.77 0.99
CA SER A 216 -21.24 10.64 0.27
C SER A 216 -22.31 11.58 0.81
N ALA A 217 -23.27 11.97 -0.03
CA ALA A 217 -24.45 12.71 0.42
C ALA A 217 -25.42 11.84 1.23
N ASN A 218 -25.35 10.53 1.03
CA ASN A 218 -26.14 9.53 1.73
C ASN A 218 -25.22 8.57 2.49
N PRO A 219 -25.66 7.97 3.61
CA PRO A 219 -24.91 6.92 4.29
C PRO A 219 -24.48 5.82 3.31
N PRO A 220 -23.18 5.49 3.20
CA PRO A 220 -22.73 4.38 2.37
C PRO A 220 -23.35 3.04 2.78
N VAL A 221 -23.72 2.23 1.78
CA VAL A 221 -24.22 0.86 1.98
C VAL A 221 -23.06 -0.09 1.71
N ILE A 222 -22.51 -0.68 2.77
CA ILE A 222 -21.40 -1.63 2.69
C ILE A 222 -21.93 -2.98 3.14
N ALA A 223 -21.97 -3.97 2.25
CA ALA A 223 -22.53 -5.29 2.55
C ALA A 223 -21.83 -5.96 3.74
N ASN A 224 -20.51 -5.79 3.85
CA ASN A 224 -19.70 -6.22 4.99
C ASN A 224 -18.46 -5.31 5.11
N THR A 225 -18.14 -4.82 6.31
CA THR A 225 -16.97 -3.95 6.52
C THR A 225 -15.64 -4.63 6.22
N ALA A 226 -15.57 -5.98 6.26
CA ALA A 226 -14.39 -6.74 5.83
C ALA A 226 -14.04 -6.55 4.34
N LEU A 227 -14.95 -5.98 3.54
CA LEU A 227 -14.71 -5.62 2.15
C LEU A 227 -13.82 -4.36 2.01
N LEU A 228 -13.63 -3.62 3.10
CA LEU A 228 -12.71 -2.49 3.20
C LEU A 228 -11.43 -2.95 3.92
N SER A 229 -10.43 -3.40 3.16
CA SER A 229 -9.21 -3.98 3.71
C SER A 229 -8.12 -2.91 3.81
N VAL A 230 -7.70 -2.61 5.04
CA VAL A 230 -6.59 -1.69 5.38
C VAL A 230 -5.60 -2.38 6.33
N ALA A 231 -5.41 -3.69 6.20
CA ALA A 231 -4.52 -4.47 7.04
C ALA A 231 -3.05 -4.06 6.84
N GLY A 232 -2.26 -4.17 7.90
CA GLY A 232 -0.80 -4.14 7.79
C GLY A 232 -0.27 -5.40 7.11
N GLY A 233 0.93 -5.29 6.55
CA GLY A 233 1.68 -6.43 6.02
C GLY A 233 2.41 -7.19 7.13
N THR A 234 2.70 -8.46 6.89
CA THR A 234 3.42 -9.30 7.83
C THR A 234 4.94 -9.06 7.76
N ALA A 235 5.63 -9.30 8.86
CA ALA A 235 7.08 -9.32 8.94
C ALA A 235 7.68 -10.46 8.11
N GLY A 236 8.87 -10.22 7.59
CA GLY A 236 9.75 -11.26 7.09
C GLY A 236 10.50 -11.94 8.23
N LEU A 237 10.86 -13.20 8.03
CA LEU A 237 11.66 -13.98 8.95
C LEU A 237 13.15 -13.64 8.80
N ALA A 238 13.87 -13.57 9.91
CA ALA A 238 15.32 -13.53 9.90
C ALA A 238 15.90 -14.88 9.47
N ALA A 239 17.05 -14.86 8.80
CA ALA A 239 17.80 -16.06 8.44
C ALA A 239 19.01 -16.21 9.36
N VAL A 240 19.13 -17.38 9.99
CA VAL A 240 20.26 -17.75 10.84
C VAL A 240 20.49 -19.26 10.74
N SER A 241 21.75 -19.67 10.73
CA SER A 241 22.13 -21.07 10.94
C SER A 241 22.45 -21.29 12.42
N GLY A 242 21.68 -22.14 13.09
CA GLY A 242 21.80 -22.37 14.54
C GLY A 242 21.27 -21.22 15.40
N THR A 243 21.81 -21.07 16.61
CA THR A 243 21.39 -20.04 17.58
C THR A 243 22.01 -18.68 17.22
N PRO A 244 21.22 -17.59 17.09
CA PRO A 244 21.74 -16.28 16.74
C PRO A 244 22.64 -15.71 17.84
N THR A 245 23.90 -15.44 17.51
CA THR A 245 24.88 -14.83 18.42
C THR A 245 25.37 -13.47 17.93
N THR A 246 25.34 -13.22 16.62
CA THR A 246 25.77 -11.95 16.01
C THR A 246 24.77 -11.48 14.96
N LEU A 247 24.34 -10.22 15.06
CA LEU A 247 23.58 -9.56 14.00
C LEU A 247 24.55 -9.03 12.95
N VAL A 248 24.55 -9.60 11.76
CA VAL A 248 25.45 -9.19 10.67
C VAL A 248 24.82 -8.07 9.85
N GLN A 249 23.52 -8.17 9.57
CA GLN A 249 22.77 -7.15 8.84
C GLN A 249 21.38 -6.97 9.43
N VAL A 250 21.01 -5.72 9.69
CA VAL A 250 19.65 -5.34 10.10
C VAL A 250 18.67 -5.57 8.95
N GLY A 251 17.45 -5.99 9.29
CA GLY A 251 16.35 -6.02 8.34
C GLY A 251 15.81 -4.62 8.09
N GLY A 252 15.26 -4.36 6.91
CA GLY A 252 14.68 -3.06 6.58
C GLY A 252 13.33 -2.81 7.24
N GLY A 253 13.11 -1.61 7.79
CA GLY A 253 11.81 -1.20 8.34
C GLY A 253 10.72 -1.05 7.26
N GLY A 254 9.47 -1.34 7.61
CA GLY A 254 8.33 -1.22 6.71
C GLY A 254 7.89 0.22 6.47
N GLY A 255 7.33 0.50 5.30
CA GLY A 255 6.73 1.79 4.95
C GLY A 255 5.40 1.99 5.67
N ALA A 256 5.02 3.24 5.92
CA ALA A 256 3.81 3.59 6.65
C ALA A 256 2.79 4.33 5.77
N SER A 257 1.54 4.38 6.20
CA SER A 257 0.48 5.14 5.52
C SER A 257 -0.55 5.61 6.54
N GLY A 258 -1.74 5.00 6.60
CA GLY A 258 -2.67 5.16 7.73
C GLY A 258 -2.18 4.39 8.97
N GLY A 259 -1.59 3.22 8.76
CA GLY A 259 -0.93 2.42 9.79
C GLY A 259 0.58 2.69 9.85
N GLU A 260 1.15 2.34 10.99
CA GLU A 260 2.57 2.33 11.27
C GLU A 260 3.28 1.20 10.51
N GLY A 261 4.47 1.48 9.99
CA GLY A 261 5.34 0.43 9.46
C GLY A 261 5.94 -0.40 10.59
N GLY A 262 6.06 -1.70 10.38
CA GLY A 262 6.74 -2.61 11.30
C GLY A 262 8.26 -2.40 11.27
N ASP A 263 8.90 -2.59 12.42
CA ASP A 263 10.36 -2.58 12.50
C ASP A 263 10.95 -3.81 11.81
N GLY A 264 12.07 -3.66 11.13
CA GLY A 264 12.90 -4.77 10.69
C GLY A 264 13.71 -5.35 11.86
N THR A 265 14.35 -6.50 11.64
CA THR A 265 15.16 -7.12 12.70
C THR A 265 16.34 -6.21 13.09
N ALA A 266 16.44 -5.86 14.37
CA ALA A 266 17.38 -4.88 14.90
C ALA A 266 18.37 -5.46 15.94
N SER A 267 18.12 -6.66 16.46
CA SER A 267 19.04 -7.36 17.38
C SER A 267 18.85 -8.88 17.30
N THR A 268 19.73 -9.63 17.96
CA THR A 268 19.60 -11.09 18.12
C THR A 268 18.60 -11.49 19.21
N ALA A 269 18.14 -10.54 20.04
CA ALA A 269 17.13 -10.79 21.05
C ALA A 269 15.74 -10.86 20.41
N ALA A 270 14.82 -11.61 21.02
CA ALA A 270 13.44 -11.73 20.54
C ALA A 270 12.71 -10.36 20.44
N SER A 271 13.04 -9.41 21.31
CA SER A 271 12.49 -8.04 21.27
C SER A 271 12.96 -7.22 20.07
N GLY A 272 14.05 -7.62 19.43
CA GLY A 272 14.58 -7.03 18.20
C GLY A 272 14.17 -7.79 16.94
N ALA A 273 13.25 -8.75 17.02
CA ALA A 273 12.70 -9.41 15.84
C ALA A 273 11.91 -8.44 14.95
N ALA A 274 11.84 -8.75 13.66
CA ALA A 274 10.99 -8.01 12.74
C ALA A 274 9.51 -8.04 13.19
N LYS A 275 8.79 -6.96 12.91
CA LYS A 275 7.40 -6.77 13.34
C LYS A 275 6.49 -6.54 12.14
N ASP A 276 5.25 -6.96 12.30
CA ASP A 276 4.17 -6.66 11.36
C ASP A 276 3.88 -5.16 11.34
N GLY A 277 3.36 -4.67 10.22
CA GLY A 277 2.80 -3.32 10.14
C GLY A 277 1.48 -3.24 10.90
N SER A 278 1.13 -2.07 11.41
CA SER A 278 -0.18 -1.89 12.03
C SER A 278 -1.26 -1.70 10.96
N THR A 279 -2.50 -2.05 11.31
CA THR A 279 -3.69 -1.72 10.52
C THR A 279 -3.78 -0.20 10.30
N GLY A 280 -4.26 0.20 9.12
CA GLY A 280 -4.62 1.56 8.80
C GLY A 280 -6.03 1.91 9.22
N ASP A 281 -6.72 2.73 8.43
CA ASP A 281 -8.01 3.29 8.83
C ASP A 281 -8.97 3.44 7.65
N TYR A 282 -10.28 3.44 7.95
CA TYR A 282 -11.27 3.87 6.98
C TYR A 282 -12.25 4.84 7.63
N SER A 283 -12.61 5.89 6.89
CA SER A 283 -13.50 6.94 7.37
C SER A 283 -14.74 7.03 6.50
N ILE A 284 -15.91 7.10 7.14
CA ILE A 284 -17.18 7.40 6.48
C ILE A 284 -17.58 8.83 6.84
N THR A 285 -17.82 9.66 5.84
CA THR A 285 -18.29 11.03 6.02
C THR A 285 -19.54 11.25 5.19
N VAL A 286 -20.64 11.60 5.86
CA VAL A 286 -21.89 11.97 5.21
C VAL A 286 -21.99 13.49 5.21
N THR A 287 -21.99 14.10 4.03
CA THR A 287 -22.08 15.55 3.87
C THR A 287 -22.98 15.89 2.68
N PRO A 288 -23.87 16.89 2.74
CA PRO A 288 -24.83 17.18 1.66
C PRO A 288 -24.19 17.53 0.31
N GLN A 289 -22.94 18.02 0.31
CA GLN A 289 -22.23 18.48 -0.88
C GLN A 289 -20.78 17.96 -0.90
N PRO A 290 -20.56 16.64 -1.00
CA PRO A 290 -19.21 16.05 -0.94
C PRO A 290 -18.36 16.45 -2.16
N GLU A 291 -19.00 16.81 -3.27
CA GLU A 291 -18.33 17.20 -4.51
C GLU A 291 -17.57 18.53 -4.42
N TRP A 292 -17.90 19.39 -3.44
CA TRP A 292 -17.20 20.67 -3.24
C TRP A 292 -15.76 20.48 -2.77
N LEU A 293 -15.43 19.31 -2.20
CA LEU A 293 -14.08 18.96 -1.76
C LEU A 293 -13.12 18.71 -2.96
N PHE A 294 -13.65 18.55 -4.17
CA PHE A 294 -12.88 18.16 -5.38
C PHE A 294 -13.19 19.02 -6.62
N ASN A 295 -13.77 20.21 -6.47
CA ASN A 295 -13.91 21.18 -7.56
C ASN A 295 -12.59 21.85 -7.94
#